data_AF-A0A1Q6T344-F1
#
_entry.id   AF-A0A1Q6T344-F1
#
_cell.length_a   1.000
_cell.length_b   1.000
_cell.length_c   1.000
_cell.angle_alpha   90.00
_cell.angle_beta   90.00
_cell.angle_gamma   90.00
#
_symmetry.space_group_name_H-M   'P 1'
#
loop_
_entity.id
_entity.type
_entity.pdbx_description
1 polymer ?
#
loop_
_entity_poly.entity_id
_entity_poly.type
_entity_poly.pdbx_seq_one_letter_code
_entity_poly.pdbx_strand_id
1 'polypeptide(L)'
;MKDVILKAVANPPKLFWGPVLPTALNAGLQIPFMFMAIGMGDINPLVFLVSIVLGHLIVVALGAKDPHLSGMIQAFGQTNVVPQNLYKVKGHKFEP
;
A
#
# COMPACT_ATOMS: atom_id res chain seq x y z
N MET A 1 3.98 -19.42 -19.74
CA MET A 1 4.51 -18.59 -18.62
C MET A 1 4.61 -17.11 -18.98
N LYS A 2 5.22 -16.74 -20.12
CA LYS A 2 5.30 -15.34 -20.57
C LYS A 2 3.93 -14.64 -20.63
N ASP A 3 2.90 -15.30 -21.17
CA ASP A 3 1.55 -14.70 -21.28
C ASP A 3 0.90 -14.38 -19.94
N VAL A 4 1.14 -15.21 -18.91
CA VAL A 4 0.58 -14.98 -17.56
C VAL A 4 1.21 -13.75 -16.92
N ILE A 5 2.53 -13.60 -17.06
CA ILE A 5 3.28 -12.44 -16.55
C ILE A 5 2.87 -11.18 -17.30
N LEU A 6 2.83 -11.22 -18.63
CA LEU A 6 2.43 -10.08 -19.46
C LEU A 6 0.98 -9.65 -19.19
N LYS A 7 0.07 -10.60 -18.92
CA LYS A 7 -1.31 -10.30 -18.53
C LYS A 7 -1.41 -9.66 -17.15
N ALA A 8 -0.61 -10.11 -16.19
CA ALA A 8 -0.57 -9.52 -14.84
C ALA A 8 0.02 -8.10 -14.85
N VAL A 9 1.01 -7.85 -15.72
CA VAL A 9 1.57 -6.51 -15.95
C VAL A 9 0.59 -5.64 -16.74
N ALA A 10 -0.15 -6.17 -17.69
CA ALA A 10 -1.14 -5.38 -18.43
C ALA A 10 -2.39 -5.05 -17.59
N ASN A 11 -2.75 -5.92 -16.65
CA ASN A 11 -3.92 -5.79 -15.78
C ASN A 11 -3.51 -5.88 -14.30
N PRO A 12 -2.98 -4.79 -13.73
CA PRO A 12 -2.67 -4.78 -12.31
C PRO A 12 -3.94 -5.02 -11.49
N PRO A 13 -3.85 -5.80 -10.40
CA PRO A 13 -5.01 -6.15 -9.60
C PRO A 13 -5.56 -4.89 -8.91
N LYS A 14 -6.89 -4.79 -8.83
CA LYS A 14 -7.61 -3.66 -8.25
C LYS A 14 -8.55 -4.13 -7.16
N LEU A 15 -8.75 -3.28 -6.15
CA LEU A 15 -9.73 -3.44 -5.09
C LEU A 15 -10.55 -2.15 -5.02
N PHE A 16 -11.88 -2.25 -5.11
CA PHE A 16 -12.78 -1.08 -5.16
C PHE A 16 -12.28 0.04 -6.09
N TRP A 17 -11.88 -0.33 -7.31
CA TRP A 17 -11.32 0.56 -8.34
C TRP A 17 -9.95 1.19 -8.04
N GLY A 18 -9.39 1.02 -6.83
CA GLY A 18 -8.06 1.47 -6.45
C GLY A 18 -7.00 0.36 -6.52
N PRO A 19 -5.70 0.71 -6.35
CA PRO A 19 -4.63 -0.28 -6.22
C PRO A 19 -4.84 -1.10 -4.94
N VAL A 20 -4.67 -2.42 -5.01
CA VAL A 20 -5.03 -3.35 -3.92
C VAL A 20 -4.41 -2.98 -2.59
N LEU A 21 -3.08 -2.79 -2.53
CA LEU A 21 -2.38 -2.58 -1.26
C LEU A 21 -2.79 -1.30 -0.53
N PRO A 22 -2.70 -0.11 -1.14
CA PRO A 22 -3.15 1.12 -0.48
C PRO A 22 -4.63 1.08 -0.12
N THR A 23 -5.48 0.48 -0.96
CA THR A 23 -6.91 0.34 -0.67
C THR A 23 -7.15 -0.54 0.56
N ALA A 24 -6.48 -1.69 0.61
CA ALA A 24 -6.55 -2.63 1.72
C ALA A 24 -5.99 -2.01 3.01
N LEU A 25 -4.90 -1.25 2.94
CA LEU A 25 -4.34 -0.53 4.09
C LEU A 25 -5.29 0.56 4.59
N ASN A 26 -5.89 1.33 3.68
CA ASN A 26 -6.85 2.39 4.02
C ASN A 26 -8.04 1.81 4.80
N ALA A 27 -8.70 0.78 4.26
CA ALA A 27 -9.83 0.13 4.91
C ALA A 27 -9.40 -0.66 6.17
N GLY A 28 -8.33 -1.43 6.05
CA GLY A 28 -7.83 -2.34 7.09
C GLY A 28 -7.31 -1.62 8.34
N LEU A 29 -6.88 -0.36 8.23
CA LEU A 29 -6.54 0.47 9.39
C LEU A 29 -7.74 1.27 9.88
N GLN A 30 -8.42 2.01 9.00
CA GLN A 30 -9.46 2.94 9.43
C GLN A 30 -10.69 2.24 10.04
N ILE A 31 -11.07 1.05 9.55
CA ILE A 31 -12.24 0.33 10.08
C ILE A 31 -12.02 -0.16 11.52
N PRO A 32 -10.91 -0.85 11.87
CA PRO A 32 -10.62 -1.17 13.26
C PRO A 32 -10.49 0.05 14.16
N PHE A 33 -9.83 1.12 13.70
CA PHE A 33 -9.72 2.36 14.46
C PHE A 33 -11.07 3.00 14.74
N MET A 34 -11.99 2.99 13.78
CA MET A 34 -13.36 3.45 13.96
C MET A 34 -14.07 2.68 15.08
N PHE A 35 -13.99 1.34 15.09
CA PHE A 35 -14.62 0.53 16.14
C PHE A 35 -14.02 0.79 17.53
N MET A 36 -12.69 0.95 17.62
CA MET A 36 -12.04 1.32 18.88
C MET A 36 -12.47 2.71 19.35
N ALA A 37 -12.54 3.68 18.44
CA ALA A 37 -12.95 5.06 18.74
C ALA A 37 -14.40 5.15 19.23
N ILE A 38 -15.31 4.36 18.65
CA ILE A 38 -16.70 4.25 19.12
C ILE A 38 -16.71 3.62 20.52
N GLY A 39 -16.06 2.46 20.68
CA GLY A 39 -16.15 1.68 21.93
C GLY A 39 -15.41 2.30 23.13
N MET A 40 -14.36 3.09 22.90
CA MET A 40 -13.54 3.69 23.97
C MET A 40 -13.83 5.18 24.21
N GLY A 41 -14.38 5.88 23.22
CA GLY A 41 -14.48 7.34 23.26
C GLY A 41 -15.82 7.91 22.81
N ASP A 42 -16.83 7.07 22.54
CA ASP A 42 -18.15 7.50 22.03
C ASP A 42 -18.04 8.42 20.79
N ILE A 43 -17.01 8.22 19.97
CA ILE A 43 -16.77 9.07 18.80
C ILE A 43 -17.81 8.76 17.73
N ASN A 44 -18.37 9.81 17.11
CA ASN A 44 -19.35 9.66 16.05
C ASN A 44 -18.73 8.92 14.84
N PRO A 45 -19.31 7.78 14.39
CA PRO A 45 -18.81 6.99 13.28
C PRO A 45 -18.76 7.74 11.94
N LEU A 46 -19.59 8.78 11.76
CA LEU A 46 -19.63 9.56 10.53
C LEU A 46 -18.27 10.22 10.22
N VAL A 47 -17.50 10.58 11.25
CA VAL A 47 -16.16 11.17 11.06
C VAL A 47 -15.24 10.20 10.34
N PHE A 48 -15.26 8.92 10.74
CA PHE A 48 -14.48 7.87 10.10
C PHE A 48 -15.02 7.49 8.73
N LEU A 49 -16.34 7.45 8.53
CA LEU A 49 -16.91 7.16 7.22
C LEU A 49 -16.49 8.21 6.19
N VAL A 50 -16.52 9.50 6.55
CA VAL A 50 -16.05 10.58 5.68
C VAL A 50 -14.56 10.45 5.39
N SER A 51 -13.72 10.18 6.40
CA SER A 51 -12.27 10.01 6.19
C SER A 51 -11.93 8.77 5.35
N ILE A 52 -12.66 7.67 5.52
CA ILE A 52 -12.49 6.44 4.73
C ILE A 52 -12.76 6.73 3.27
N VAL A 53 -13.89 7.38 2.97
CA VAL A 53 -14.29 7.73 1.59
C VAL A 53 -13.30 8.69 0.96
N LEU A 54 -12.92 9.77 1.66
CA LEU A 54 -11.95 10.73 1.14
C LEU A 54 -10.57 10.09 0.90
N GLY A 55 -10.08 9.29 1.85
CA GLY A 55 -8.84 8.55 1.70
C GLY A 55 -8.89 7.57 0.52
N HIS A 56 -10.03 6.88 0.34
CA HIS A 56 -10.23 5.97 -0.78
C HIS A 56 -10.23 6.69 -2.13
N LEU A 57 -10.90 7.84 -2.23
CA LEU A 57 -10.89 8.66 -3.45
C LEU A 57 -9.47 9.11 -3.83
N ILE A 58 -8.65 9.48 -2.85
CA ILE A 58 -7.23 9.83 -3.07
C ILE A 58 -6.47 8.61 -3.59
N VAL A 59 -6.65 7.44 -2.97
CA VAL A 59 -6.02 6.19 -3.41
C VAL A 59 -6.42 5.82 -4.84
N VAL A 60 -7.69 5.99 -5.20
CA VAL A 60 -8.19 5.74 -6.56
C VAL A 60 -7.58 6.73 -7.55
N ALA A 61 -7.51 8.02 -7.21
CA ALA A 61 -6.89 9.04 -8.06
C ALA A 61 -5.40 8.75 -8.31
N LEU A 62 -4.65 8.37 -7.26
CA LEU A 62 -3.25 7.97 -7.40
C LEU A 62 -3.11 6.68 -8.23
N GLY A 63 -4.00 5.72 -8.06
CA GLY A 63 -4.01 4.49 -8.85
C GLY A 63 -4.40 4.67 -10.31
N ALA A 64 -5.21 5.68 -10.63
CA ALA A 64 -5.53 6.05 -11.99
C ALA A 64 -4.31 6.66 -12.71
N LYS A 65 -3.48 7.40 -11.97
CA LYS A 65 -2.20 7.92 -12.48
C LYS A 65 -1.16 6.81 -12.64
N ASP A 66 -1.02 5.96 -11.62
CA ASP A 66 -0.02 4.88 -11.59
C ASP A 66 -0.70 3.52 -11.28
N PRO A 67 -1.11 2.75 -12.31
CA PRO A 67 -1.80 1.47 -12.13
C PRO A 67 -0.97 0.42 -11.37
N HIS A 68 0.36 0.56 -11.37
CA HIS A 68 1.31 -0.34 -10.72
C HIS A 68 1.72 0.07 -9.31
N LEU A 69 1.05 1.07 -8.70
CA LEU A 69 1.41 1.62 -7.39
C LEU A 69 1.59 0.54 -6.31
N SER A 70 0.72 -0.48 -6.28
CA SER A 70 0.84 -1.61 -5.34
C SER A 70 2.13 -2.39 -5.54
N GLY A 71 2.52 -2.65 -6.79
CA GLY A 71 3.77 -3.34 -7.12
C GLY A 71 5.00 -2.51 -6.74
N MET A 72 4.97 -1.20 -6.98
CA MET A 72 6.05 -0.30 -6.58
C MET A 72 6.25 -0.28 -5.05
N ILE A 73 5.16 -0.23 -4.27
CA ILE A 73 5.22 -0.28 -2.81
C ILE A 73 5.81 -1.61 -2.32
N GLN A 74 5.40 -2.73 -2.92
CA GLN A 74 5.93 -4.06 -2.56
C GLN A 74 7.42 -4.18 -2.89
N ALA A 75 7.81 -3.79 -4.10
CA ALA A 75 9.19 -3.82 -4.54
C ALA A 75 10.05 -2.96 -3.61
N PHE A 76 9.61 -1.73 -3.31
CA PHE A 76 10.30 -0.87 -2.36
C PHE A 76 10.47 -1.53 -0.99
N GLY A 77 9.41 -2.13 -0.44
CA GLY A 77 9.48 -2.82 0.86
C GLY A 77 10.47 -4.00 0.87
N GLN A 78 10.66 -4.67 -0.27
CA GLN A 78 11.59 -5.79 -0.39
C GLN A 78 13.04 -5.34 -0.64
N THR A 79 13.24 -4.25 -1.36
CA THR A 79 14.58 -3.78 -1.76
C THR A 79 15.15 -2.70 -0.87
N ASN A 80 14.33 -2.05 -0.04
CA ASN A 80 14.78 -1.03 0.91
C ASN A 80 15.38 -1.65 2.17
N VAL A 81 16.40 -2.49 1.97
CA VAL A 81 17.15 -3.14 3.04
C VAL A 81 18.59 -2.62 3.03
N VAL A 82 19.17 -2.50 4.22
CA VAL A 82 20.58 -2.15 4.34
C VAL A 82 21.41 -3.37 3.98
N PRO A 83 22.25 -3.33 2.92
CA PRO A 83 23.03 -4.49 2.52
C PRO A 83 24.09 -4.82 3.57
N GLN A 84 24.32 -6.11 3.81
CA GLN A 84 25.43 -6.58 4.63
C GLN A 84 26.66 -6.76 3.75
N ASN A 85 27.79 -6.18 4.17
CA ASN A 85 29.04 -6.34 3.46
C ASN A 85 29.57 -7.77 3.64
N LEU A 86 30.14 -8.35 2.59
CA LEU A 86 30.81 -9.66 2.66
C LEU A 86 32.06 -9.63 3.55
N TYR A 87 32.71 -8.47 3.66
CA TYR A 87 33.90 -8.24 4.47
C TYR A 87 33.71 -7.08 5.45
N LYS A 88 34.51 -7.06 6.53
CA LYS A 88 34.47 -6.00 7.54
C LYS A 88 35.03 -4.69 6.98
N VAL A 89 34.17 -3.86 6.40
CA VAL A 89 34.51 -2.53 5.87
C VAL A 89 33.68 -1.43 6.55
N LYS A 90 34.20 -0.20 6.53
CA LYS A 90 33.50 0.97 7.09
C LYS A 90 32.41 1.43 6.14
N GLY A 91 31.15 1.47 6.61
CA GLY A 91 29.98 1.82 5.83
C GLY A 91 29.44 0.66 4.99
N HIS A 92 28.24 0.81 4.43
CA HIS A 92 27.64 -0.18 3.54
C HIS A 92 28.11 0.09 2.11
N LYS A 93 28.88 -0.82 1.52
CA LYS A 93 29.23 -0.75 0.10
C LYS A 93 28.22 -1.58 -0.67
N PHE A 94 27.61 -0.97 -1.69
CA PHE A 94 26.91 -1.71 -2.73
C PHE A 94 28.00 -2.38 -3.57
N GLU A 95 28.28 -3.66 -3.30
CA GLU A 95 29.05 -4.48 -4.24
C GLU A 95 28.06 -4.95 -5.34
N PRO A 96 28.38 -4.75 -6.63
CA PRO A 96 27.52 -5.14 -7.75
C PRO A 96 27.43 -6.66 -7.92
#